data_AF-W1WHZ8-F1
#
_entry.id   AF-W1WHZ8-F1
#
_cell.length_a   1.000
_cell.length_b   1.000
_cell.length_c   1.000
_cell.angle_alpha   90.00
_cell.angle_beta   90.00
_cell.angle_gamma   90.00
#
_symmetry.space_group_name_H-M   'P 1'
#
loop_
_entity.id
_entity.type
_entity.pdbx_description
1 polymer ?
#
loop_
_entity_poly.entity_id
_entity_poly.type
_entity_poly.pdbx_seq_one_letter_code
_entity_poly.pdbx_strand_id
1 'polypeptide(L)'
;MGEYKKYWIAVVAVLIIGFSILGYLGTDVYHQAPPVPTAYVSQDGQVLFTKEDILHGQSAWQSTGGQSVGTVLGHGAYQAPDWTADWLH
;
A
#
# COMPACT_ATOMS: atom_id res chain seq x y z
N MET A 1 -38.59 -12.32 -12.21
CA MET A 1 -37.96 -12.56 -10.89
C MET A 1 -38.77 -13.61 -10.12
N GLY A 2 -38.75 -14.87 -10.59
CA GLY A 2 -39.57 -15.99 -10.09
C GLY A 2 -38.98 -16.70 -8.86
N GLU A 3 -38.94 -18.04 -8.87
CA GLU A 3 -38.53 -18.93 -7.76
C GLU A 3 -37.22 -18.52 -7.05
N TYR A 4 -36.29 -17.89 -7.77
CA TYR A 4 -34.98 -17.49 -7.23
C TYR A 4 -34.93 -16.11 -6.60
N LYS A 5 -36.06 -15.40 -6.44
CA LYS A 5 -36.10 -14.03 -5.90
C LYS A 5 -35.39 -13.91 -4.54
N LYS A 6 -35.56 -14.89 -3.66
CA LYS A 6 -34.89 -14.94 -2.34
C LYS A 6 -33.36 -14.99 -2.48
N TYR A 7 -32.84 -15.80 -3.38
CA TYR A 7 -31.40 -15.93 -3.59
C TYR A 7 -30.80 -14.68 -4.23
N TRP A 8 -31.50 -14.06 -5.19
CA TRP A 8 -31.07 -12.78 -5.76
C TRP A 8 -31.04 -11.66 -4.73
N ILE A 9 -32.02 -11.59 -3.82
CA ILE A 9 -31.99 -10.65 -2.70
C ILE A 9 -30.79 -10.95 -1.79
N ALA A 10 -30.51 -12.22 -1.48
CA ALA A 10 -29.36 -12.60 -0.66
C ALA A 10 -28.03 -12.20 -1.32
N VAL A 11 -27.86 -12.43 -2.63
CA VAL A 11 -26.66 -12.01 -3.38
C VAL A 11 -26.49 -10.50 -3.31
N VAL A 12 -27.55 -9.73 -3.61
CA VAL A 12 -27.49 -8.27 -3.55
C VAL A 12 -27.17 -7.79 -2.13
N ALA A 13 -27.73 -8.42 -1.10
CA ALA A 13 -27.43 -8.10 0.29
C ALA A 13 -25.96 -8.35 0.64
N VAL A 14 -25.40 -9.50 0.24
CA VAL A 14 -23.98 -9.82 0.44
C VAL A 14 -23.07 -8.83 -0.28
N LEU A 15 -23.41 -8.46 -1.51
CA LEU A 15 -22.65 -7.46 -2.27
C LEU A 15 -22.70 -6.10 -1.58
N ILE A 16 -23.88 -5.61 -1.19
CA ILE A 16 -24.02 -4.31 -0.51
C ILE A 16 -23.19 -4.32 0.78
N ILE A 17 -23.34 -5.33 1.63
CA ILE A 17 -22.60 -5.41 2.90
C ILE A 17 -21.10 -5.50 2.66
N GLY A 18 -20.66 -6.36 1.74
CA GLY A 18 -19.24 -6.53 1.41
C GLY A 18 -18.60 -5.26 0.87
N PHE A 19 -19.27 -4.58 -0.08
CA PHE A 19 -18.78 -3.31 -0.63
C PHE A 19 -18.85 -2.17 0.38
N SER A 20 -19.82 -2.14 1.28
CA SER A 20 -19.88 -1.15 2.35
C SER A 20 -18.71 -1.31 3.32
N ILE A 21 -18.39 -2.55 3.74
CA ILE A 21 -17.23 -2.82 4.61
C ILE A 21 -15.94 -2.47 3.89
N LEU A 22 -15.77 -2.90 2.64
CA LEU A 22 -14.59 -2.60 1.84
C LEU A 22 -14.39 -1.09 1.65
N GLY A 23 -15.47 -0.36 1.34
CA GLY A 23 -15.42 1.09 1.17
C GLY A 23 -15.04 1.82 2.46
N TYR A 24 -15.67 1.43 3.58
CA TYR A 24 -15.38 2.01 4.89
C TYR A 24 -13.91 1.78 5.30
N LEU A 25 -13.44 0.53 5.27
CA LEU A 25 -12.05 0.23 5.61
C LEU A 25 -11.06 0.85 4.61
N GLY A 26 -11.44 0.96 3.34
CA GLY A 26 -10.65 1.66 2.33
C GLY A 26 -10.44 3.14 2.67
N THR A 27 -11.45 3.83 3.19
CA THR A 27 -11.29 5.22 3.64
C THR A 27 -10.31 5.36 4.81
N ASP A 28 -10.34 4.43 5.76
CA ASP A 28 -9.38 4.42 6.87
C ASP A 28 -7.95 4.21 6.37
N VAL A 29 -7.74 3.30 5.40
CA VAL A 29 -6.42 3.09 4.79
C VAL A 29 -5.89 4.38 4.16
N TYR A 30 -6.72 5.16 3.47
CA TYR A 30 -6.30 6.45 2.88
C TYR A 30 -5.92 7.50 3.93
N HIS A 31 -6.64 7.55 5.06
CA HIS A 31 -6.40 8.54 6.10
C HIS A 31 -5.26 8.17 7.05
N GLN A 32 -5.03 6.86 7.26
CA GLN A 32 -4.06 6.34 8.22
C GLN A 32 -2.77 5.83 7.55
N ALA A 33 -2.65 5.94 6.22
CA ALA A 33 -1.41 5.63 5.52
C ALA A 33 -0.25 6.45 6.09
N PRO A 34 0.95 5.85 6.30
CA PRO A 34 2.12 6.58 6.77
C PRO A 34 2.41 7.79 5.85
N PRO A 35 2.41 9.03 6.38
CA PRO A 35 2.65 10.20 5.55
C PRO A 35 4.11 10.23 5.11
N VAL A 36 4.36 10.59 3.85
CA VAL A 36 5.72 10.91 3.37
C VAL A 36 6.00 12.38 3.69
N PRO A 37 6.91 12.70 4.62
CA PRO A 37 7.27 14.07 4.99
C PRO A 37 7.78 14.86 3.79
N THR A 38 7.63 16.18 3.82
CA THR A 38 8.11 17.07 2.75
C THR A 38 9.62 17.05 2.62
N ALA A 39 10.34 16.97 3.75
CA ALA A 39 11.79 16.83 3.81
C ALA A 39 12.22 16.14 5.11
N TYR A 40 13.36 15.47 5.03
CA TYR A 40 14.11 14.97 6.18
C TYR A 40 15.35 15.83 6.34
N VAL A 41 15.52 16.39 7.55
CA VAL A 41 16.55 17.40 7.85
C VAL A 41 17.42 16.88 8.98
N SER A 42 18.74 17.08 8.87
CA SER A 42 19.69 16.78 9.93
C SER A 42 19.49 17.72 11.13
N GLN A 43 20.10 17.38 12.27
CA GLN A 43 20.06 18.24 13.46
C GLN A 43 20.69 19.63 13.21
N ASP A 44 21.63 19.71 12.27
CA ASP A 44 22.32 20.96 11.90
C ASP A 44 21.54 21.79 10.85
N GLY A 45 20.34 21.35 10.45
CA GLY A 45 19.48 22.07 9.50
C GLY A 45 19.75 21.75 8.02
N GLN A 46 20.60 20.77 7.73
CA GLN A 46 20.84 20.34 6.35
C GLN A 46 19.73 19.42 5.87
N VAL A 47 19.12 19.72 4.72
CA VAL A 47 18.16 18.81 4.07
C VAL A 47 18.92 17.59 3.53
N LEU A 48 18.51 16.38 3.94
CA LEU A 48 19.10 15.12 3.50
C LEU A 48 18.39 14.57 2.25
N PHE A 49 17.06 14.53 2.29
CA PHE A 49 16.23 14.12 1.17
C PHE A 49 14.81 14.69 1.31
N THR A 50 14.16 14.91 0.17
CA THR A 50 12.80 15.45 0.06
C THR A 50 11.78 14.36 -0.26
N LYS A 51 10.50 14.71 -0.19
CA LYS A 51 9.42 13.86 -0.69
C LYS A 51 9.64 13.46 -2.16
N GLU A 52 10.12 14.38 -2.99
CA GLU A 52 10.35 14.12 -4.42
C GLU A 52 11.45 13.08 -4.63
N ASP A 53 12.53 13.17 -3.86
CA ASP A 53 13.62 12.18 -3.89
C ASP A 53 13.13 10.77 -3.53
N ILE A 54 12.24 10.66 -2.53
CA ILE A 54 11.62 9.38 -2.14
C ILE A 54 10.75 8.82 -3.27
N LEU A 55 9.92 9.65 -3.91
CA LEU A 55 9.05 9.22 -5.02
C LEU A 55 9.85 8.85 -6.29
N HIS A 56 10.97 9.54 -6.54
CA HIS A 56 11.93 9.16 -7.57
C HIS A 56 12.62 7.84 -7.23
N GLY A 57 13.01 7.62 -5.98
CA GLY A 57 13.53 6.34 -5.50
C GLY A 57 12.53 5.19 -5.67
N GLN A 58 11.24 5.43 -5.40
CA GLN A 58 10.17 4.46 -5.66
C GLN A 58 10.06 4.12 -7.15
N SER A 59 10.10 5.12 -8.04
CA SER A 59 10.10 4.92 -9.49
C SER A 59 11.34 4.16 -9.96
N ALA A 60 12.51 4.47 -9.41
CA ALA A 60 13.75 3.76 -9.68
C ALA A 60 13.67 2.29 -9.23
N TRP A 61 13.16 2.01 -8.04
CA TRP A 61 12.93 0.63 -7.56
C TRP A 61 11.95 -0.14 -8.45
N GLN A 62 10.87 0.51 -8.94
CA GLN A 62 9.98 -0.12 -9.90
C GLN A 62 10.71 -0.49 -11.20
N SER A 63 11.64 0.35 -11.65
CA SER A 63 12.41 0.13 -12.89
C SER A 63 13.42 -1.02 -12.80
N THR A 64 13.89 -1.38 -11.59
CA THR A 64 14.80 -2.52 -11.39
C THR A 64 14.07 -3.87 -11.37
N GLY A 65 12.73 -3.86 -11.45
CA GLY A 65 11.88 -5.04 -11.34
C GLY A 65 10.99 -5.05 -10.09
N GLY A 66 11.16 -4.09 -9.17
CA GLY A 66 10.31 -3.92 -7.99
C GLY A 66 10.20 -5.18 -7.14
N GLN A 67 8.96 -5.62 -6.90
CA GLN A 67 8.65 -6.82 -6.11
C GLN A 67 9.08 -8.13 -6.75
N SER A 68 9.54 -8.15 -8.00
CA SER A 68 10.07 -9.38 -8.62
C SER A 68 11.51 -9.71 -8.19
N VAL A 69 12.23 -8.73 -7.65
CA VAL A 69 13.63 -8.89 -7.24
C VAL A 69 13.72 -9.38 -5.80
N GLY A 70 12.96 -8.76 -4.90
CA GLY A 70 12.91 -9.06 -3.45
C GLY A 70 11.60 -8.55 -2.85
N THR A 71 11.52 -8.44 -1.53
CA THR A 71 10.35 -7.89 -0.85
C THR A 71 10.59 -6.47 -0.31
N VAL A 72 9.53 -5.68 -0.27
CA VAL A 72 9.45 -4.41 0.48
C VAL A 72 8.17 -4.50 1.30
N LEU A 73 8.24 -4.19 2.60
CA LEU A 73 7.11 -4.35 3.53
C LEU A 73 6.48 -5.76 3.45
N GLY A 74 7.31 -6.81 3.30
CA GLY A 74 6.88 -8.21 3.27
C GLY A 74 6.23 -8.69 1.97
N HIS A 75 6.12 -7.84 0.94
CA HIS A 75 5.48 -8.19 -0.33
C HIS A 75 6.51 -8.25 -1.47
N GLY A 76 6.63 -9.41 -2.13
CA GLY A 76 7.44 -9.60 -3.33
C GLY A 76 8.05 -11.00 -3.46
N ALA A 77 9.21 -11.09 -4.11
CA ALA A 77 9.95 -12.32 -4.34
C ALA A 77 10.86 -12.69 -3.15
N TYR A 78 11.15 -13.98 -2.99
CA TYR A 78 11.78 -14.51 -1.76
C TYR A 78 13.24 -14.96 -1.92
N GLN A 79 13.86 -14.69 -3.07
CA GLN A 79 15.27 -15.06 -3.30
C GLN A 79 16.24 -14.00 -2.77
N ALA A 80 15.90 -12.71 -2.96
CA ALA A 80 16.60 -11.59 -2.34
C ALA A 80 15.95 -11.27 -0.98
N PRO A 81 16.60 -10.46 -0.10
CA PRO A 81 16.04 -10.14 1.20
C PRO A 81 14.80 -9.24 1.12
N ASP A 82 14.19 -8.99 2.28
CA ASP A 82 13.27 -7.86 2.46
C ASP A 82 14.06 -6.59 2.70
N TRP A 83 14.01 -5.65 1.76
CA TRP A 83 14.80 -4.42 1.83
C TRP A 83 14.38 -3.51 2.99
N THR A 84 13.12 -3.58 3.44
CA THR A 84 12.68 -2.79 4.61
C THR A 84 13.26 -3.36 5.90
N ALA A 85 13.26 -4.68 6.06
CA ALA A 85 13.84 -5.34 7.22
C ALA A 85 15.37 -5.26 7.24
N ASP A 86 16.02 -5.48 6.09
CA ASP A 86 17.48 -5.44 5.94
C ASP A 86 18.04 -4.03 6.17
N TRP A 87 17.36 -2.98 5.70
CA TRP A 87 17.75 -1.59 5.97
C TRP A 87 17.53 -1.17 7.45
N LEU A 88 16.55 -1.78 8.12
CA LEU A 88 16.23 -1.47 9.52
C LEU A 88 17.20 -2.14 10.52
N HIS A 89 17.80 -3.27 10.13
CA HIS A 89 18.69 -4.07 10.98
C HIS A 89 20.01 -3.36 11.32
#